data_AF-A0A8X6W1U5-F1
#
_entry.id   AF-A0A8X6W1U5-F1
#
_cell.length_a   1.000
_cell.length_b   1.000
_cell.length_c   1.000
_cell.angle_alpha   90.00
_cell.angle_beta   90.00
_cell.angle_gamma   90.00
#
_symmetry.space_group_name_H-M   'P 1'
#
loop_
_entity.id
_entity.type
_entity.pdbx_description
1 polymer ?
#
loop_
_entity_poly.entity_id
_entity_poly.type
_entity_poly.pdbx_seq_one_letter_code
_entity_poly.pdbx_strand_id
1 'polypeptide(L)'
;MAFRAISTTPGLNIVIFIDSQAAIKTVSGYNLFPSKLEFECKQLINSFLCTGREVVLQWIPSHCGIHGNEQAEKLAKEASTLHPPCHPVPL
;
A
#
# COMPACT_ATOMS: atom_id res chain seq x y z
N MET A 1 -4.67 -3.78 -5.26
CA MET A 1 -3.63 -3.25 -4.35
C MET A 1 -2.32 -3.08 -5.12
N ALA A 2 -1.54 -2.03 -4.82
CA ALA A 2 -0.31 -1.68 -5.55
C ALA A 2 0.67 -2.85 -5.75
N PHE A 3 0.97 -3.62 -4.71
CA PHE A 3 1.88 -4.78 -4.82
C PHE A 3 1.41 -5.81 -5.88
N ARG A 4 0.11 -6.11 -5.96
CA ARG A 4 -0.42 -7.03 -6.99
C ARG A 4 -0.35 -6.45 -8.41
N ALA A 5 -0.46 -5.13 -8.55
CA ALA A 5 -0.27 -4.51 -9.87
C ALA A 5 1.19 -4.59 -10.31
N ILE A 6 2.13 -4.51 -9.37
CA ILE A 6 3.57 -4.57 -9.65
C ILE A 6 4.05 -5.99 -9.98
N SER A 7 3.37 -7.04 -9.47
CA SER A 7 3.75 -8.43 -9.78
C SER A 7 3.69 -8.79 -11.27
N THR A 8 3.01 -7.99 -12.10
CA THR A 8 2.94 -8.20 -13.56
C THR A 8 4.07 -7.49 -14.33
N THR A 9 4.92 -6.71 -13.66
CA THR A 9 6.00 -5.94 -14.30
C THR A 9 7.36 -6.54 -13.92
N PRO A 10 8.00 -7.33 -14.82
CA PRO A 10 9.29 -7.96 -14.53
C PRO A 10 10.47 -6.97 -14.66
N GLY A 11 11.52 -7.18 -13.87
CA GLY A 11 12.86 -6.62 -14.12
C GLY A 11 13.13 -5.18 -13.68
N LEU A 12 12.19 -4.49 -13.02
CA LEU A 12 12.39 -3.12 -12.54
C LEU A 12 12.51 -3.04 -11.02
N ASN A 13 13.40 -2.15 -10.54
CA ASN A 13 13.40 -1.71 -9.14
C ASN A 13 12.14 -0.89 -8.86
N ILE A 14 11.63 -0.99 -7.65
CA ILE A 14 10.30 -0.52 -7.26
C ILE A 14 10.43 0.56 -6.21
N VAL A 15 9.82 1.72 -6.45
CA VAL A 15 9.62 2.76 -5.44
C VAL A 15 8.13 2.95 -5.23
N ILE A 16 7.67 2.78 -3.99
CA ILE A 16 6.27 2.97 -3.59
C ILE A 16 6.20 4.21 -2.71
N PHE A 17 5.53 5.25 -3.20
CA PHE A 17 5.25 6.45 -2.43
C PHE A 17 4.03 6.22 -1.53
N ILE A 18 4.18 6.52 -0.24
CA ILE A 18 3.16 6.24 0.78
C ILE A 18 3.05 7.46 1.69
N ASP A 19 1.84 7.99 1.87
CA ASP A 19 1.58 9.12 2.77
C ASP A 19 1.23 8.70 4.21
N SER A 20 0.87 7.43 4.40
CA SER A 20 0.64 6.83 5.72
C SER A 20 1.93 6.26 6.35
N GLN A 21 2.50 6.98 7.32
CA GLN A 21 3.61 6.46 8.13
C GLN A 21 3.23 5.17 8.87
N ALA A 22 1.96 5.03 9.28
CA ALA A 22 1.47 3.81 9.90
C ALA A 22 1.56 2.62 8.94
N ALA A 23 1.16 2.78 7.68
CA ALA A 23 1.26 1.73 6.68
C ALA A 23 2.72 1.31 6.43
N ILE A 24 3.65 2.27 6.34
CA ILE A 24 5.08 1.97 6.21
C ILE A 24 5.57 1.14 7.40
N LYS A 25 5.22 1.53 8.63
CA LYS A 25 5.60 0.80 9.85
C LYS A 25 5.01 -0.61 9.89
N THR A 26 3.75 -0.78 9.50
CA THR A 26 3.08 -2.09 9.45
C THR A 26 3.77 -3.03 8.47
N VAL A 27 4.11 -2.53 7.28
CA VAL A 27 4.71 -3.36 6.23
C VAL A 27 6.20 -3.63 6.49
N SER A 28 6.93 -2.67 7.04
CA SER A 28 8.38 -2.78 7.28
C SER A 28 8.73 -3.41 8.63
N GLY A 29 7.83 -3.29 9.61
CA GLY A 29 8.05 -3.75 10.98
C GLY A 29 7.73 -5.22 11.17
N TYR A 30 8.23 -5.80 12.26
CA TYR A 30 7.84 -7.14 12.70
C TYR A 30 6.54 -7.08 13.51
N ASN A 31 5.64 -8.03 13.27
CA ASN A 31 4.39 -8.18 14.00
C ASN A 31 4.15 -9.68 14.25
N LEU A 32 3.93 -10.08 15.50
CA LEU A 32 3.66 -11.48 15.85
C LEU A 32 2.30 -11.96 15.28
N PHE A 33 1.34 -11.06 15.15
CA PHE A 33 -0.02 -11.39 14.73
C PHE A 33 -0.44 -10.45 13.58
N PRO A 34 0.12 -10.64 12.37
CA PRO A 34 -0.20 -9.80 11.24
C PRO A 34 -1.64 -10.04 10.78
N SER A 35 -2.29 -8.97 10.32
CA SER A 35 -3.53 -9.12 9.56
C SER A 35 -3.27 -9.90 8.26
N LYS A 36 -4.31 -10.49 7.67
CA LYS A 36 -4.18 -11.17 6.36
C LYS A 36 -3.58 -10.24 5.31
N LEU A 37 -3.99 -8.98 5.29
CA LEU A 37 -3.50 -7.98 4.33
C LEU A 37 -2.01 -7.65 4.57
N GLU A 38 -1.60 -7.47 5.82
CA GLU A 38 -0.21 -7.22 6.17
C GLU A 38 0.69 -8.39 5.74
N PHE A 39 0.26 -9.62 6.03
CA PHE A 39 0.99 -10.82 5.62
C PHE A 39 1.10 -10.93 4.08
N GLU A 40 0.01 -10.70 3.35
CA GLU A 40 0.04 -10.69 1.88
C GLU A 40 1.01 -9.63 1.31
N CYS A 41 1.05 -8.43 1.89
CA CYS A 41 1.98 -7.39 1.46
C CYS A 41 3.44 -7.81 1.66
N LYS A 42 3.76 -8.34 2.85
CA LYS A 42 5.11 -8.80 3.18
C LYS A 42 5.55 -9.94 2.28
N GLN A 43 4.66 -10.88 1.97
CA GLN A 43 4.94 -11.96 1.03
C GLN A 43 5.23 -11.45 -0.39
N LEU A 44 4.47 -10.48 -0.87
CA LEU A 44 4.70 -9.88 -2.19
C LEU A 44 6.03 -9.13 -2.23
N ILE A 45 6.34 -8.31 -1.22
CA ILE A 45 7.64 -7.63 -1.12
C ILE A 45 8.77 -8.66 -1.12
N ASN A 46 8.67 -9.70 -0.29
CA ASN A 46 9.69 -10.75 -0.24
C ASN A 46 9.87 -11.44 -1.60
N SER A 47 8.77 -11.72 -2.31
CA SER A 47 8.85 -12.29 -3.67
C SER A 47 9.59 -11.36 -4.64
N PHE A 48 9.47 -10.04 -4.48
CA PHE A 48 10.17 -9.07 -5.32
C PHE A 48 11.66 -9.06 -5.00
N LEU A 49 12.02 -9.07 -3.72
CA LEU A 49 13.40 -9.16 -3.26
C LEU A 49 14.07 -10.47 -3.72
N CYS A 50 13.36 -11.60 -3.65
CA CYS A 50 13.87 -12.89 -4.13
C CYS A 50 14.13 -12.92 -5.64
N THR A 51 13.48 -12.04 -6.42
CA THR A 51 13.77 -11.87 -7.85
C THR A 51 14.94 -10.93 -8.14
N GLY A 52 15.67 -10.47 -7.12
CA GLY A 52 16.80 -9.55 -7.24
C GLY A 52 16.41 -8.09 -7.45
N ARG A 53 15.13 -7.74 -7.26
CA ARG A 53 14.65 -6.36 -7.35
C ARG A 53 14.85 -5.62 -6.03
N GLU A 54 15.08 -4.32 -6.13
CA GLU A 54 15.00 -3.42 -4.98
C GLU A 54 13.56 -2.94 -4.75
N VAL A 55 13.15 -2.83 -3.50
CA VAL A 55 11.85 -2.25 -3.11
C VAL A 55 12.08 -1.15 -2.08
N VAL A 56 11.74 0.08 -2.43
CA VAL A 56 11.82 1.26 -1.56
C VAL A 56 10.41 1.72 -1.19
N LEU A 57 10.15 1.88 0.11
CA LEU A 57 8.94 2.50 0.63
C LEU A 57 9.26 3.96 1.00
N GLN A 58 8.90 4.90 0.12
CA GLN A 58 9.20 6.32 0.28
C GLN A 58 8.02 7.03 0.95
N TRP A 59 8.24 7.58 2.14
CA TRP A 59 7.24 8.43 2.76
C TRP A 59 7.12 9.77 2.01
N ILE A 60 5.88 10.25 1.82
CA ILE A 60 5.57 11.58 1.30
C ILE A 60 4.49 12.27 2.16
N PRO A 61 4.46 13.60 2.22
CA PRO A 61 3.37 14.30 2.90
C PRO A 61 2.07 14.21 2.09
N SER A 62 0.95 14.04 2.79
CA SER A 62 -0.38 14.10 2.17
C SER A 62 -0.84 15.55 1.96
N HIS A 63 -1.75 15.78 1.01
CA HIS A 63 -2.40 17.08 0.76
C HIS A 63 -1.48 18.28 0.47
N CYS A 64 -0.33 18.05 -0.15
CA CYS A 64 0.67 19.09 -0.43
C CYS A 64 0.82 19.42 -1.94
N GLY A 65 -0.16 19.10 -2.79
CA GLY A 65 -0.05 19.35 -4.23
C GLY A 65 0.69 18.26 -5.02
N ILE A 66 1.02 17.11 -4.41
CA ILE A 66 1.68 16.00 -5.10
C ILE A 66 0.63 15.28 -5.95
N HIS A 67 0.61 15.60 -7.24
CA HIS A 67 -0.41 15.12 -8.18
C HIS A 67 -0.69 13.61 -8.10
N GLY A 68 0.36 12.78 -8.08
CA GLY A 68 0.22 11.33 -7.99
C GLY A 68 -0.42 10.85 -6.68
N ASN A 69 -0.11 11.51 -5.56
CA ASN A 69 -0.71 11.17 -4.27
C ASN A 69 -2.18 11.57 -4.22
N GLU A 70 -2.50 12.78 -4.70
CA GLU A 70 -3.88 13.28 -4.74
C GLU A 70 -4.77 12.43 -5.65
N GLN A 71 -4.24 11.96 -6.78
CA GLN A 71 -4.95 11.03 -7.64
C GLN A 71 -5.17 9.68 -6.96
N ALA A 72 -4.15 9.13 -6.29
CA ALA A 72 -4.30 7.88 -5.54
C ALA A 72 -5.34 7.99 -4.42
N GLU A 73 -5.35 9.10 -3.69
CA GLU A 73 -6.32 9.37 -2.64
C GLU A 73 -7.75 9.51 -3.19
N LYS A 74 -7.91 10.24 -4.30
CA LYS A 74 -9.21 10.36 -4.99
C LYS A 74 -9.74 8.98 -5.40
N LEU A 75 -8.91 8.15 -6.01
CA LEU A 75 -9.28 6.79 -6.41
C LEU A 75 -9.65 5.92 -5.19
N ALA A 76 -8.92 6.05 -4.08
CA ALA A 76 -9.22 5.33 -2.85
C ALA A 76 -10.58 5.76 -2.25
N LYS A 77 -10.89 7.07 -2.26
CA LYS A 77 -12.19 7.60 -1.82
C LYS A 77 -13.32 7.08 -2.71
N GLU A 78 -13.17 7.14 -4.03
CA GLU A 78 -14.16 6.62 -4.98
C GLU A 78 -14.41 5.12 -4.74
N ALA A 79 -13.35 4.32 -4.58
CA ALA A 79 -13.47 2.89 -4.30
C ALA A 79 -14.18 2.60 -2.97
N SER A 80 -14.00 3.44 -1.95
CA SER A 80 -14.70 3.30 -0.67
C SER A 80 -16.21 3.52 -0.78
N THR A 81 -16.68 4.26 -1.78
CA THR A 81 -18.12 4.48 -2.02
C THR A 81 -18.79 3.32 -2.75
N LEU A 82 -18.01 2.44 -3.40
CA LEU A 82 -18.54 1.26 -4.10
C LEU A 82 -18.96 0.14 -3.14
N HIS A 83 -18.47 0.15 -1.90
CA HIS A 83 -18.86 -0.76 -0.84
C HIS A 83 -19.36 0.06 0.34
N PRO A 84 -20.69 0.22 0.53
CA PRO A 84 -21.22 0.88 1.72
C PRO A 84 -20.69 0.18 2.98
N PRO A 85 -20.33 0.91 4.04
CA PRO A 85 -19.97 0.29 5.31
C PRO A 85 -21.13 -0.60 5.76
N CYS A 86 -20.86 -1.89 5.92
CA CYS A 86 -21.86 -2.90 6.30
C CYS A 86 -22.26 -2.81 7.79
N HIS A 87 -21.99 -1.70 8.46
CA HIS A 87 -22.30 -1.49 9.86
C HIS A 87 -23.10 -0.19 10.03
N PRO A 88 -24.29 -0.23 10.65
CA PRO A 88 -24.99 0.98 11.03
C PRO A 88 -24.12 1.73 12.04
N VAL A 89 -23.94 3.04 11.81
CA VAL A 89 -23.34 3.95 12.78
C VAL A 89 -24.26 3.96 14.02
N PRO A 90 -23.81 3.55 15.22
CA PRO A 90 -24.62 3.71 16.41
C PRO A 90 -24.85 5.20 16.67
N LEU A 91 -26.12 5.56 16.92
CA LEU A 91 -26.51 6.90 17.39
C LEU A 91 -25.85 7.25 18.73
#